data_AF-A0A542GE00-F1
#
_entry.id   AF-A0A542GE00-F1
#
_cell.length_a   1.000
_cell.length_b   1.000
_cell.length_c   1.000
_cell.angle_alpha   90.00
_cell.angle_beta   90.00
_cell.angle_gamma   90.00
#
_symmetry.space_group_name_H-M   'P 1'
#
loop_
_entity.id
_entity.type
_entity.pdbx_description
1 polymer ?
#
loop_
_entity_poly.entity_id
_entity_poly.type
_entity_poly.pdbx_seq_one_letter_code
_entity_poly.pdbx_strand_id
1 'polypeptide(L)'
;MRPMTKKNKIAAVAASAALVAVGGGTAYAYWSTTGSGNGGAAAASGTQPVSISVTVAPGVAPGTPKNINYTATNPNTSSTSVTLVNPQVSTSDAKCLPGWFSATVPAGPTTVLAGATTDLGNGTLTLNDDPATNQDACKGALITVTVGSN
;
A
#
# COMPACT_ATOMS: atom_id res chain seq x y z
N MET A 1 -66.63 -24.42 -53.72
CA MET A 1 -66.57 -23.62 -52.48
C MET A 1 -67.96 -23.06 -52.22
N ARG A 2 -68.62 -23.48 -51.13
CA ARG A 2 -70.02 -23.09 -50.84
C ARG A 2 -70.02 -21.63 -50.32
N PRO A 3 -70.78 -20.69 -50.91
CA PRO A 3 -70.79 -19.31 -50.45
C PRO A 3 -71.45 -19.22 -49.07
N MET A 4 -70.74 -18.63 -48.10
CA MET A 4 -71.26 -18.44 -46.75
C MET A 4 -72.41 -17.43 -46.74
N THR A 5 -73.54 -17.82 -46.15
CA THR A 5 -74.72 -16.97 -45.99
C THR A 5 -74.45 -15.87 -44.97
N LYS A 6 -75.14 -14.72 -45.06
CA LYS A 6 -74.91 -13.54 -44.20
C LYS A 6 -74.99 -13.86 -42.69
N LYS A 7 -75.77 -14.88 -42.30
CA LYS A 7 -75.90 -15.37 -40.92
C LYS A 7 -74.60 -16.00 -40.40
N ASN A 8 -73.84 -16.69 -41.25
CA ASN A 8 -72.59 -17.34 -40.86
C ASN A 8 -71.45 -16.33 -40.67
N LYS A 9 -71.49 -15.17 -41.36
CA LYS A 9 -70.51 -14.10 -41.18
C LYS A 9 -70.67 -13.39 -39.83
N ILE A 10 -71.91 -13.19 -39.37
CA ILE A 10 -72.20 -12.58 -38.06
C ILE A 10 -71.80 -13.53 -36.93
N ALA A 11 -72.05 -14.83 -37.08
CA ALA A 11 -71.61 -15.84 -36.12
C ALA A 11 -70.07 -15.89 -36.02
N ALA A 12 -69.36 -15.77 -37.14
CA ALA A 12 -67.89 -15.73 -37.14
C ALA A 12 -67.36 -14.47 -36.42
N VAL A 13 -67.95 -13.29 -36.68
CA VAL A 13 -67.55 -12.03 -36.03
C VAL A 13 -67.84 -12.05 -34.53
N ALA A 14 -69.02 -12.56 -34.14
CA ALA A 14 -69.41 -12.71 -32.74
C ALA A 14 -68.52 -13.72 -31.99
N ALA A 15 -68.15 -14.82 -32.65
CA ALA A 15 -67.22 -15.79 -32.09
C ALA A 15 -65.81 -15.19 -31.91
N SER A 16 -65.31 -14.43 -32.89
CA SER A 16 -64.01 -13.75 -32.76
C SER A 16 -64.02 -12.62 -31.73
N ALA A 17 -65.12 -11.88 -31.57
CA ALA A 17 -65.26 -10.86 -30.54
C ALA A 17 -65.36 -11.46 -29.13
N ALA A 18 -66.04 -12.61 -28.99
CA ALA A 18 -66.07 -13.36 -27.74
C ALA A 18 -64.69 -13.93 -27.36
N LEU A 19 -63.91 -14.41 -28.35
CA LEU A 19 -62.53 -14.87 -28.14
C LEU A 19 -61.59 -13.73 -27.70
N VAL A 20 -61.73 -12.52 -28.26
CA VAL A 20 -60.91 -11.36 -27.85
C VAL A 20 -61.37 -10.79 -26.50
N ALA A 21 -62.66 -10.89 -26.15
CA ALA A 21 -63.18 -10.46 -24.85
C ALA A 21 -62.77 -11.40 -23.68
N VAL A 22 -62.54 -12.70 -23.96
CA VAL A 22 -62.00 -13.66 -22.98
C VAL A 22 -60.47 -13.62 -22.91
N GLY A 23 -59.80 -13.02 -23.90
CA GLY A 23 -58.38 -12.67 -23.85
C GLY A 23 -58.06 -11.42 -23.01
N GLY A 24 -59.06 -10.86 -22.32
CA GLY A 24 -58.90 -9.80 -21.33
C GLY A 24 -58.40 -10.35 -19.99
N GLY A 25 -57.10 -10.27 -19.77
CA GLY A 25 -56.45 -10.65 -18.52
C GLY A 25 -55.65 -11.93 -18.72
N THR A 26 -54.34 -11.95 -18.55
CA THR A 26 -53.58 -11.29 -17.49
C THR A 26 -52.24 -10.84 -18.06
N ALA A 27 -51.77 -9.67 -17.64
CA ALA A 27 -50.34 -9.42 -17.73
C ALA A 27 -49.64 -10.50 -16.89
N TYR A 28 -49.10 -11.54 -17.53
CA TYR A 28 -48.15 -12.43 -16.86
C TYR A 28 -46.82 -11.69 -16.75
N ALA A 29 -46.74 -10.74 -15.83
CA ALA A 29 -45.48 -10.54 -15.15
C ALA A 29 -45.30 -11.76 -14.24
N TYR A 30 -44.70 -12.83 -14.75
CA TYR A 30 -44.25 -13.97 -13.94
C TYR A 30 -43.01 -13.49 -13.15
N TRP A 31 -43.30 -12.58 -12.22
CA TRP A 31 -42.49 -12.03 -11.15
C TRP A 31 -41.20 -11.31 -11.58
N SER A 32 -41.25 -9.98 -11.58
CA SER A 32 -40.04 -9.17 -11.45
C SER A 32 -39.52 -9.35 -10.02
N THR A 33 -38.62 -10.31 -9.78
CA THR A 33 -37.86 -10.36 -8.52
C THR A 33 -36.80 -9.27 -8.58
N THR A 34 -37.17 -8.01 -8.31
CA THR A 34 -36.17 -6.96 -8.08
C THR A 34 -35.53 -7.20 -6.72
N GLY A 35 -34.40 -7.90 -6.70
CA GLY A 35 -33.54 -7.99 -5.53
C GLY A 35 -32.61 -6.78 -5.48
N SER A 36 -32.70 -5.97 -4.44
CA SER A 36 -31.65 -5.02 -4.07
C SER A 36 -30.75 -5.67 -3.03
N GLY A 37 -29.46 -5.80 -3.36
CA GLY A 37 -28.44 -6.21 -2.41
C GLY A 37 -27.61 -5.01 -1.98
N ASN A 38 -27.49 -4.78 -0.67
CA ASN A 38 -26.53 -3.84 -0.11
C ASN A 38 -25.36 -4.66 0.46
N GLY A 39 -24.14 -4.35 0.02
CA GLY A 39 -22.91 -4.86 0.59
C GLY A 39 -22.15 -3.72 1.25
N GLY A 40 -21.86 -3.87 2.54
CA GLY A 40 -20.95 -2.97 3.25
C GLY A 40 -19.71 -3.74 3.65
N ALA A 41 -18.54 -3.19 3.37
CA ALA A 41 -17.28 -3.64 3.94
C ALA A 41 -16.79 -2.54 4.90
N ALA A 42 -16.44 -2.93 6.13
CA ALA A 42 -15.76 -2.00 7.03
C ALA A 42 -14.37 -1.69 6.47
N ALA A 43 -14.00 -0.41 6.41
CA ALA A 43 -12.63 -0.02 6.14
C ALA A 43 -11.71 -0.50 7.29
N ALA A 44 -10.44 -0.78 6.99
CA ALA A 44 -9.48 -1.24 7.98
C ALA A 44 -9.30 -0.21 9.11
N SER A 45 -9.01 -0.67 10.33
CA SER A 45 -8.90 0.12 11.57
C SER A 45 -7.69 1.07 11.63
N GLY A 46 -6.95 1.23 10.54
CA GLY A 46 -5.71 2.03 10.45
C GLY A 46 -4.48 1.17 10.15
N THR A 47 -3.38 1.84 9.82
CA THR A 47 -2.07 1.23 9.55
C THR A 47 -1.13 1.38 10.75
N GLN A 48 -0.39 0.33 11.05
CA GLN A 48 0.73 0.28 11.98
C GLN A 48 1.96 0.99 11.38
N PRO A 49 2.88 1.53 12.22
CA PRO A 49 4.11 2.14 11.71
C PRO A 49 5.03 1.10 11.05
N VAL A 50 5.69 1.51 9.97
CA VAL A 50 6.77 0.73 9.33
C VAL A 50 8.02 0.83 10.22
N SER A 51 8.65 -0.31 10.51
CA SER A 51 9.86 -0.36 11.32
C SER A 51 11.11 -0.30 10.44
N ILE A 52 12.05 0.58 10.76
CA ILE A 52 13.32 0.72 10.02
C ILE A 52 14.45 0.16 10.86
N SER A 53 15.21 -0.76 10.28
CA SER A 53 16.42 -1.32 10.86
C SER A 53 17.64 -0.77 10.12
N VAL A 54 18.63 -0.30 10.89
CA VAL A 54 19.87 0.29 10.40
C VAL A 54 21.03 -0.54 10.92
N THR A 55 21.90 -1.01 10.02
CA THR A 55 23.11 -1.75 10.39
C THR A 55 24.33 -1.07 9.81
N VAL A 56 25.30 -0.75 10.66
CA VAL A 56 26.55 -0.11 10.26
C VAL A 56 27.66 -1.16 10.24
N ALA A 57 28.46 -1.18 9.17
CA ALA A 57 29.61 -2.08 9.09
C ALA A 57 30.66 -1.73 10.16
N PRO A 58 31.31 -2.73 10.78
CA PRO A 58 32.24 -2.50 11.87
C PRO A 58 33.56 -1.85 11.42
N GLY A 59 34.37 -1.45 12.40
CA GLY A 59 35.73 -0.95 12.18
C GLY A 59 35.79 0.44 11.59
N VAL A 60 34.87 1.33 11.97
CA VAL A 60 34.88 2.75 11.59
C VAL A 60 36.21 3.37 12.03
N ALA A 61 36.92 3.99 11.09
CA ALA A 61 38.21 4.62 11.30
C ALA A 61 38.28 5.93 10.50
N PRO A 62 39.13 6.89 10.90
CA PRO A 62 39.27 8.16 10.18
C PRO A 62 39.53 7.94 8.69
N GLY A 63 38.85 8.71 7.84
CA GLY A 63 39.04 8.72 6.39
C GLY A 63 38.54 7.47 5.65
N THR A 64 38.02 6.47 6.36
CA THR A 64 37.57 5.21 5.75
C THR A 64 36.05 5.08 5.84
N PRO A 65 35.30 5.31 4.74
CA PRO A 65 33.86 5.12 4.72
C PRO A 65 33.46 3.68 5.02
N LYS A 66 32.39 3.52 5.79
CA LYS A 66 31.75 2.23 6.09
C LYS A 66 30.34 2.18 5.53
N ASN A 67 29.94 0.99 5.08
CA ASN A 67 28.60 0.79 4.56
C ASN A 67 27.56 0.84 5.68
N ILE A 68 26.42 1.48 5.41
CA ILE A 68 25.21 1.40 6.22
C ILE A 68 24.17 0.66 5.40
N ASN A 69 23.57 -0.38 5.99
CA ASN A 69 22.48 -1.12 5.38
C ASN A 69 21.16 -0.71 6.04
N TYR A 70 20.17 -0.36 5.21
CA TYR A 70 18.86 0.05 5.66
C TYR A 70 17.80 -0.94 5.20
N THR A 71 16.99 -1.44 6.12
CA THR A 71 15.85 -2.31 5.78
C THR A 71 14.60 -1.82 6.47
N ALA A 72 13.45 -1.94 5.82
CA ALA A 72 12.16 -1.63 6.43
C ALA A 72 11.25 -2.86 6.46
N THR A 73 10.52 -3.01 7.56
CA THR A 73 9.50 -4.04 7.74
C THR A 73 8.14 -3.38 7.85
N ASN A 74 7.25 -3.73 6.93
CA ASN A 74 5.88 -3.22 6.89
C ASN A 74 4.92 -4.30 7.40
N PRO A 75 4.39 -4.19 8.63
CA PRO A 75 3.46 -5.18 9.18
C PRO A 75 2.01 -5.02 8.64
N ASN A 76 1.76 -4.03 7.79
CA ASN A 76 0.42 -3.75 7.27
C ASN A 76 0.02 -4.67 6.11
N THR A 77 -1.28 -4.67 5.82
CA THR A 77 -1.87 -5.33 4.64
C THR A 77 -1.82 -4.48 3.38
N SER A 78 -1.41 -3.21 3.48
CA SER A 78 -1.15 -2.30 2.37
C SER A 78 0.33 -2.01 2.21
N SER A 79 0.76 -1.75 0.97
CA SER A 79 2.14 -1.35 0.68
C SER A 79 2.36 0.12 1.03
N THR A 80 3.56 0.47 1.48
CA THR A 80 3.92 1.83 1.90
C THR A 80 5.20 2.25 1.22
N SER A 81 5.22 3.48 0.68
CA SER A 81 6.45 4.10 0.18
C SER A 81 7.23 4.68 1.35
N VAL A 82 8.52 4.35 1.46
CA VAL A 82 9.41 4.84 2.51
C VAL A 82 10.54 5.62 1.87
N THR A 83 10.72 6.86 2.30
CA THR A 83 11.89 7.68 1.94
C THR A 83 12.71 7.95 3.18
N LEU A 84 13.98 7.55 3.19
CA LEU A 84 14.88 7.82 4.31
C LEU A 84 15.37 9.26 4.28
N VAL A 85 15.37 9.91 5.44
CA VAL A 85 15.80 11.31 5.59
C VAL A 85 16.56 11.52 6.90
N ASN A 86 17.30 12.63 6.96
CA ASN A 86 17.93 13.14 8.18
C ASN A 86 18.70 12.07 8.98
N PRO A 87 19.75 11.44 8.41
CA PRO A 87 20.60 10.55 9.19
C PRO A 87 21.22 11.31 10.37
N GLN A 88 21.13 10.76 11.57
CA GLN A 88 21.72 11.28 12.79
C GLN A 88 22.69 10.25 13.35
N VAL A 89 23.82 10.73 13.84
CA VAL A 89 24.85 9.88 14.46
C VAL A 89 24.81 10.12 15.96
N SER A 90 24.93 9.05 16.73
CA SER A 90 25.18 9.10 18.16
C SER A 90 26.30 8.15 18.54
N THR A 91 26.97 8.46 19.65
CA THR A 91 28.16 7.75 20.12
C THR A 91 27.98 7.37 21.58
N SER A 92 28.55 6.24 21.99
CA SER A 92 28.51 5.82 23.40
C SER A 92 29.47 6.58 24.30
N ASP A 93 30.50 7.22 23.72
CA ASP A 93 31.47 8.04 24.44
C ASP A 93 31.21 9.52 24.13
N ALA A 94 30.94 10.31 25.18
CA ALA A 94 30.68 11.75 25.06
C ALA A 94 31.85 12.55 24.48
N LYS A 95 33.08 12.02 24.53
CA LYS A 95 34.28 12.62 23.92
C LYS A 95 34.45 12.23 22.44
N CYS A 96 33.75 11.20 21.96
CA CYS A 96 33.66 10.89 20.54
C CYS A 96 32.50 11.68 19.95
N LEU A 97 32.80 12.85 19.38
CA LEU A 97 31.75 13.80 19.00
C LEU A 97 30.98 13.32 17.75
N PRO A 98 29.64 13.31 17.77
CA PRO A 98 28.84 12.99 16.58
C PRO A 98 29.16 13.87 15.36
N GLY A 99 29.55 15.14 15.60
CA GLY A 99 29.92 16.08 14.54
C GLY A 99 31.20 15.70 13.77
N TRP A 100 31.97 14.72 14.25
CA TRP A 100 33.10 14.17 13.49
C TRP A 100 32.67 13.14 12.43
N PHE A 101 31.39 12.78 12.39
CA PHE A 101 30.88 11.79 11.46
C PHE A 101 30.00 12.43 10.38
N SER A 102 30.09 11.89 9.18
CA SER A 102 29.16 12.16 8.08
C SER A 102 28.43 10.87 7.74
N ALA A 103 27.09 10.91 7.76
CA ALA A 103 26.24 9.78 7.42
C ALA A 103 25.35 10.15 6.22
N THR A 104 25.17 9.21 5.29
CA THR A 104 24.31 9.37 4.12
C THR A 104 23.23 8.31 4.11
N VAL A 105 22.15 8.58 3.37
CA VAL A 105 21.05 7.66 3.13
C VAL A 105 20.88 7.45 1.63
N PRO A 106 20.35 6.30 1.19
CA PRO A 106 20.00 6.07 -0.21
C PRO A 106 18.97 7.09 -0.69
N ALA A 107 19.08 7.48 -1.96
CA ALA A 107 18.21 8.49 -2.55
C ALA A 107 16.90 7.89 -3.05
N GLY A 108 15.81 8.63 -2.82
CA GLY A 108 14.50 8.34 -3.40
C GLY A 108 13.62 7.40 -2.57
N PRO A 109 12.34 7.26 -2.97
CA PRO A 109 11.40 6.40 -2.30
C PRO A 109 11.61 4.93 -2.65
N THR A 110 11.46 4.05 -1.66
CA THR A 110 11.39 2.60 -1.88
C THR A 110 10.04 2.09 -1.41
N THR A 111 9.38 1.27 -2.23
CA THR A 111 8.09 0.66 -1.86
C THR A 111 8.35 -0.58 -1.01
N VAL A 112 7.82 -0.58 0.21
CA VAL A 112 7.83 -1.74 1.11
C VAL A 112 6.48 -2.42 1.00
N LEU A 113 6.48 -3.63 0.45
CA LEU A 113 5.27 -4.41 0.23
C LEU A 113 4.60 -4.78 1.57
N ALA A 114 3.29 -4.99 1.51
CA ALA A 114 2.50 -5.46 2.65
C ALA A 114 3.09 -6.75 3.25
N GLY A 115 3.26 -6.77 4.58
CA GLY A 115 3.80 -7.91 5.32
C GLY A 115 5.26 -8.26 5.03
N ALA A 116 6.00 -7.43 4.28
CA ALA A 116 7.35 -7.73 3.84
C ALA A 116 8.42 -6.94 4.58
N THR A 117 9.63 -7.51 4.60
CA THR A 117 10.87 -6.78 4.86
C THR A 117 11.55 -6.48 3.53
N THR A 118 11.91 -5.23 3.30
CA THR A 118 12.49 -4.76 2.04
C THR A 118 13.79 -4.02 2.30
N ASP A 119 14.79 -4.28 1.47
CA ASP A 119 16.03 -3.51 1.45
C ASP A 119 15.75 -2.11 0.88
N LEU A 120 16.07 -1.08 1.65
CA LEU A 120 15.95 0.33 1.25
C LEU A 120 17.22 0.82 0.57
N GLY A 121 18.27 -0.01 0.52
CA GLY A 121 19.55 0.28 -0.06
C GLY A 121 20.60 0.69 0.98
N ASN A 122 21.67 1.26 0.46
CA ASN A 122 22.89 1.51 1.21
C ASN A 122 23.19 3.01 1.37
N GLY A 123 23.76 3.36 2.51
CA GLY A 123 24.39 4.64 2.77
C GLY A 123 25.83 4.46 3.24
N THR A 124 26.47 5.55 3.60
CA THR A 124 27.86 5.55 4.06
C THR A 124 27.98 6.29 5.38
N LEU A 125 28.72 5.73 6.33
CA LEU A 125 29.20 6.40 7.53
C LEU A 125 30.70 6.64 7.39
N THR A 126 31.12 7.90 7.52
CA THR A 126 32.53 8.29 7.47
C THR A 126 32.89 9.04 8.73
N LEU A 127 33.93 8.60 9.43
CA LEU A 127 34.62 9.42 10.42
C LEU A 127 35.57 10.35 9.66
N ASN A 128 35.37 11.65 9.78
CA ASN A 128 36.16 12.65 9.06
C ASN A 128 37.62 12.56 9.51
N ASP A 129 38.54 12.51 8.54
CA ASP A 129 39.97 12.55 8.81
C ASP A 129 40.41 14.01 9.01
N ASP A 130 40.59 14.40 10.27
CA ASP A 130 41.03 15.74 10.64
C ASP A 130 42.38 15.67 11.39
N PRO A 131 43.50 16.04 10.74
CA PRO A 131 44.82 15.98 11.36
C PRO A 131 45.00 17.01 12.49
N ALA A 132 44.12 18.00 12.62
CA ALA A 132 44.15 18.99 13.70
C ALA A 132 43.39 18.54 14.97
N THR A 133 42.63 17.45 14.89
CA THR A 133 41.75 16.99 15.97
C THR A 133 42.13 15.58 16.43
N ASN A 134 42.34 15.40 17.73
CA ASN A 134 42.53 14.07 18.29
C ASN A 134 41.19 13.33 18.46
N GLN A 135 40.95 12.33 17.62
CA GLN A 135 39.73 11.51 17.61
C GLN A 135 39.88 10.17 18.36
N ASP A 136 40.93 9.99 19.17
CA ASP A 136 41.21 8.72 19.87
C ASP A 136 40.08 8.28 20.80
N ALA A 137 39.28 9.22 21.31
CA ALA A 137 38.09 8.93 22.09
C ALA A 137 37.06 8.06 21.34
N CYS A 138 37.12 8.00 20.01
CA CYS A 138 36.27 7.12 19.21
C CYS A 138 36.75 5.67 19.14
N LYS A 139 37.96 5.36 19.63
CA LYS A 139 38.47 3.98 19.66
C LYS A 139 37.63 3.14 20.63
N GLY A 140 36.89 2.17 20.07
CA GLY A 140 36.03 1.28 20.86
C GLY A 140 34.66 1.87 21.22
N ALA A 141 34.36 3.10 20.81
CA ALA A 141 33.03 3.66 20.98
C ALA A 141 32.02 2.97 20.05
N LEU A 142 30.81 2.73 20.56
CA LEU A 142 29.70 2.26 19.74
C LEU A 142 29.11 3.46 18.98
N ILE A 143 29.12 3.37 17.66
CA ILE A 143 28.56 4.39 16.77
C ILE A 143 27.20 3.89 16.28
N THR A 144 26.16 4.66 16.56
CA THR A 144 24.78 4.36 16.16
C THR A 144 24.31 5.38 15.15
N VAL A 145 23.66 4.91 14.08
CA VAL A 145 23.01 5.77 13.09
C VAL A 145 21.51 5.57 13.18
N THR A 146 20.78 6.67 13.34
CA THR A 146 19.32 6.71 13.25
C THR A 146 18.90 7.54 12.05
N VAL A 147 17.71 7.27 11.53
CA VAL A 147 17.15 7.96 10.35
C VAL A 147 15.68 8.25 10.60
N GLY A 148 15.18 9.32 9.99
CA GLY A 148 13.75 9.55 9.83
C GLY A 148 13.23 8.88 8.56
N SER A 149 11.92 8.77 8.46
CA SER A 149 11.24 8.38 7.22
C SER A 149 10.02 9.24 6.95
N ASN A 150 9.78 9.55 5.68
CA ASN A 150 8.54 10.14 5.16
C ASN A 150 7.89 9.23 4.13
#